data_AF-A0AAW6GCC4-F1
#
_entry.id   AF-A0AAW6GCC4-F1
#
_cell.length_a   1.000
_cell.length_b   1.000
_cell.length_c   1.000
_cell.angle_alpha   90.00
_cell.angle_beta   90.00
_cell.angle_gamma   90.00
#
_symmetry.space_group_name_H-M   'P 1'
#
loop_
_entity.id
_entity.type
_entity.pdbx_description
1 polymer ?
#
loop_
_entity_poly.entity_id
_entity_poly.type
_entity_poly.pdbx_seq_one_letter_code
_entity_poly.pdbx_strand_id
1 'polypeptide(L)'
;MVEYNDILGKTVVGYRYGIAPECGRSYNYRENHYEDGVSMAQVCYCRPINSFAANGEKKYYYKGIISGIGSDNEICISDIKRITYKDYCNMRKDLIVESNLITNYYADQKLRLISKGFDIKMTEDEIEKMRNNYLK
;
A
#
# COMPACT_ATOMS: atom_id res chain seq x y z
N MET A 1 1.68 -17.94 5.54
CA MET A 1 0.90 -16.77 5.10
C MET A 1 1.42 -15.57 5.85
N VAL A 2 1.62 -14.46 5.14
CA VAL A 2 1.97 -13.16 5.69
C VAL A 2 0.70 -12.49 6.19
N GLU A 3 0.71 -12.09 7.46
CA GLU A 3 -0.38 -11.42 8.14
C GLU A 3 -0.09 -9.93 8.31
N TYR A 4 -1.11 -9.16 8.71
CA TYR A 4 -0.99 -7.72 8.91
C TYR A 4 0.12 -7.34 9.89
N ASN A 5 0.27 -8.12 10.97
CA ASN A 5 1.30 -7.87 11.98
C ASN A 5 2.73 -8.06 11.45
N ASP A 6 2.93 -8.79 10.35
CA ASP A 6 4.26 -8.98 9.76
C ASP A 6 4.75 -7.72 9.02
N ILE A 7 3.81 -6.91 8.51
CA ILE A 7 4.12 -5.67 7.77
C ILE A 7 4.04 -4.42 8.65
N LEU A 8 3.31 -4.47 9.77
CA LEU A 8 3.16 -3.33 10.67
C LEU A 8 4.53 -2.86 11.20
N GLY A 9 4.75 -1.55 11.26
CA GLY A 9 5.99 -0.96 11.75
C GLY A 9 7.16 -1.01 10.77
N LYS A 10 7.00 -1.56 9.56
CA LYS A 10 8.06 -1.55 8.54
C LYS A 10 8.22 -0.16 7.94
N THR A 11 9.48 0.23 7.74
CA THR A 11 9.80 1.44 6.98
C THR A 11 9.56 1.17 5.50
N VAL A 12 8.84 2.07 4.83
CA VAL A 12 8.54 1.96 3.41
C VAL A 12 8.65 3.30 2.71
N VAL A 13 8.68 3.23 1.38
CA VAL A 13 8.49 4.40 0.52
C VAL A 13 7.32 4.18 -0.42
N GLY A 14 6.62 5.25 -0.75
CA GLY A 14 5.46 5.18 -1.60
C GLY A 14 5.13 6.51 -2.24
N TYR A 15 4.04 6.53 -3.01
CA TYR A 15 3.43 7.78 -3.45
C TYR A 15 1.94 7.78 -3.19
N ARG A 16 1.39 8.99 -3.10
CA ARG A 16 -0.05 9.24 -3.22
C ARG A 16 -0.31 10.33 -4.24
N TYR A 17 -1.55 10.44 -4.64
CA TYR A 17 -2.06 11.56 -5.40
C TYR A 17 -2.44 12.68 -4.42
N GLY A 18 -2.02 13.90 -4.74
CA GLY A 18 -2.17 15.05 -3.85
C GLY A 18 -1.15 15.07 -2.71
N ILE A 19 -1.07 16.22 -2.03
CA ILE A 19 -0.18 16.39 -0.88
C ILE A 19 -0.78 15.65 0.33
N ALA A 20 0.07 15.07 1.17
CA ALA A 20 -0.38 14.44 2.40
C ALA A 20 -1.00 15.50 3.34
N PRO A 21 -2.11 15.20 4.04
CA PRO A 21 -2.70 16.12 5.00
C PRO A 21 -1.69 16.53 6.09
N GLU A 22 -1.69 17.80 6.49
CA GLU A 22 -0.78 18.32 7.52
C GLU A 22 -0.94 17.62 8.87
N CYS A 23 -2.15 17.12 9.16
CA CYS A 23 -2.43 16.32 10.36
C CYS A 23 -1.82 14.90 10.32
N GLY A 24 -1.19 14.50 9.21
CA GLY A 24 -0.53 13.19 9.07
C GLY A 24 -1.50 12.01 8.93
N ARG A 25 -2.79 12.27 8.68
CA ARG A 25 -3.83 11.23 8.58
C ARG A 25 -4.76 11.48 7.40
N SER A 26 -5.03 10.44 6.61
CA SER A 26 -6.11 10.47 5.61
C SER A 26 -7.46 10.45 6.31
N TYR A 27 -8.48 11.01 5.67
CA TYR A 27 -9.86 10.99 6.16
C TYR A 27 -10.72 10.08 5.30
N ASN A 28 -11.40 9.12 5.92
CA ASN A 28 -12.42 8.33 5.25
C ASN A 28 -13.74 9.09 5.31
N TYR A 29 -14.17 9.63 4.17
CA TYR A 29 -15.43 10.38 4.04
C TYR A 29 -16.68 9.49 4.12
N ARG A 30 -16.58 8.20 3.78
CA ARG A 30 -17.71 7.26 3.84
C ARG A 30 -18.06 6.89 5.28
N GLU A 31 -17.05 6.68 6.10
CA GLU A 31 -17.21 6.26 7.51
C GLU A 31 -16.98 7.40 8.51
N ASN A 32 -16.71 8.61 8.00
CA ASN A 32 -16.58 9.85 8.77
C ASN A 32 -15.56 9.75 9.92
N HIS A 33 -14.38 9.19 9.66
CA HIS A 33 -13.30 9.05 10.63
C HIS A 33 -11.91 9.19 9.99
N TYR A 34 -10.89 9.44 10.81
CA TYR A 34 -9.50 9.48 10.36
C TYR A 34 -8.89 8.08 10.33
N GLU A 35 -8.20 7.77 9.23
CA GLU A 35 -7.41 6.55 9.06
C GLU A 35 -6.16 6.57 9.95
N ASP A 36 -5.58 5.39 10.19
CA ASP A 36 -4.35 5.22 10.97
C ASP A 36 -3.10 5.54 10.14
N GLY A 37 -3.03 6.80 9.69
CA GLY A 37 -1.92 7.36 8.92
C GLY A 37 -2.37 7.89 7.55
N VAL A 38 -1.40 8.19 6.70
CA VAL A 38 -1.62 8.68 5.34
C VAL A 38 -1.74 7.50 4.40
N SER A 39 -2.91 7.33 3.79
CA SER A 39 -3.15 6.32 2.76
C SER A 39 -2.30 6.58 1.52
N MET A 40 -1.69 5.51 1.01
CA MET A 40 -0.76 5.54 -0.10
C MET A 40 -1.37 4.84 -1.31
N ALA A 41 -1.30 5.50 -2.46
CA ALA A 41 -1.74 4.90 -3.72
C ALA A 41 -0.81 3.77 -4.16
N GLN A 42 0.48 3.86 -3.84
CA GLN A 42 1.44 2.78 -4.05
C GLN A 42 2.47 2.79 -2.92
N VAL A 43 2.86 1.60 -2.48
CA VAL A 43 4.02 1.37 -1.61
C VAL A 43 5.00 0.42 -2.31
N CYS A 44 6.27 0.81 -2.34
CA CYS A 44 7.37 0.12 -2.99
C CYS A 44 7.03 -0.33 -4.43
N TYR A 45 7.20 -1.61 -4.76
CA TYR A 45 6.88 -2.15 -6.09
C TYR A 45 5.47 -2.71 -6.20
N CYS A 46 4.63 -2.58 -5.18
CA CYS A 46 3.27 -3.13 -5.22
C CYS A 46 2.41 -2.44 -6.27
N ARG A 47 1.37 -3.15 -6.76
CA ARG A 47 0.39 -2.58 -7.68
C ARG A 47 -0.22 -1.30 -7.08
N PRO A 48 -0.31 -0.20 -7.85
CA PRO A 48 -1.01 0.99 -7.36
C PRO A 48 -2.50 0.71 -7.22
N ILE A 49 -3.08 1.21 -6.13
CA ILE A 49 -4.53 1.29 -5.94
C ILE A 49 -5.00 2.54 -6.70
N ASN A 50 -5.76 2.31 -7.75
CA ASN A 50 -6.33 3.37 -8.56
C ASN A 50 -7.66 3.79 -7.94
N SER A 51 -7.66 4.78 -7.04
CA SER A 51 -8.90 5.44 -6.68
C SER A 51 -9.33 6.36 -7.83
N PHE A 52 -10.61 6.34 -8.21
CA PHE A 52 -11.13 7.20 -9.29
C PHE A 52 -10.93 8.70 -8.99
N ALA A 53 -10.81 9.07 -7.71
CA ALA A 53 -10.57 10.43 -7.25
C ALA A 53 -9.16 10.96 -7.56
N ALA A 54 -8.22 10.08 -7.92
CA ALA A 54 -6.82 10.42 -8.15
C ALA A 54 -6.45 10.71 -9.62
N ASN A 55 -7.38 10.50 -10.55
CA ASN A 55 -7.10 10.69 -11.99
C ASN A 55 -6.91 12.18 -12.32
N GLY A 56 -5.65 12.59 -12.45
CA GLY A 56 -5.26 13.96 -12.86
C GLY A 56 -4.40 14.69 -11.83
N GLU A 57 -4.31 14.19 -10.60
CA GLU A 57 -3.51 14.83 -9.57
C GLU A 57 -2.02 14.49 -9.65
N LYS A 58 -1.18 15.42 -9.19
CA LYS A 58 0.27 15.23 -9.14
C LYS A 58 0.63 14.17 -8.09
N LYS A 59 1.60 13.31 -8.43
CA LYS A 59 2.19 12.35 -7.49
C LYS A 59 3.14 13.04 -6.52
N TYR A 60 2.99 12.71 -5.25
CA TYR A 60 3.90 13.11 -4.18
C TYR A 60 4.46 11.87 -3.49
N TYR A 61 5.76 11.89 -3.23
CA TYR A 61 6.51 10.74 -2.74
C TYR A 61 6.85 10.92 -1.27
N TYR A 62 6.73 9.84 -0.51
CA TYR A 62 6.92 9.84 0.93
C TYR A 62 7.71 8.61 1.37
N LYS A 63 8.49 8.79 2.43
CA LYS A 63 8.97 7.73 3.31
C LYS A 63 8.12 7.76 4.58
N GLY A 64 7.84 6.61 5.17
CA GLY A 64 7.18 6.53 6.47
C GLY A 64 7.23 5.12 7.04
N ILE A 65 6.47 4.91 8.11
CA ILE A 65 6.32 3.64 8.80
C ILE A 65 4.89 3.14 8.59
N ILE A 66 4.72 1.87 8.19
CA ILE A 66 3.39 1.26 8.08
C ILE A 66 2.71 1.32 9.44
N SER A 67 1.54 1.97 9.49
CA SER A 67 0.75 2.16 10.71
C SER A 67 -0.67 1.60 10.62
N GLY A 68 -1.13 1.29 9.41
CA GLY A 68 -2.50 0.86 9.20
C GLY A 68 -2.77 0.33 7.80
N ILE A 69 -3.97 -0.22 7.64
CA ILE A 69 -4.59 -0.48 6.35
C ILE A 69 -5.83 0.40 6.28
N GLY A 70 -5.90 1.26 5.27
CA GLY A 70 -7.06 2.09 5.00
C GLY A 70 -8.23 1.27 4.50
N SER A 71 -9.40 1.90 4.50
CA SER A 71 -10.67 1.22 4.19
C SER A 71 -10.73 0.61 2.78
N ASP A 72 -10.01 1.19 1.82
CA ASP A 72 -9.87 0.66 0.45
C ASP A 72 -8.69 -0.33 0.30
N ASN A 73 -8.24 -0.90 1.42
CA ASN A 73 -7.09 -1.81 1.53
C ASN A 73 -5.75 -1.16 1.14
N GLU A 74 -5.69 0.18 1.19
CA GLU A 74 -4.48 0.98 0.97
C GLU A 74 -3.55 0.89 2.19
N ILE A 75 -2.23 0.78 1.98
CA ILE A 75 -1.30 0.93 3.11
C ILE A 75 -1.38 2.37 3.63
N CYS A 76 -1.57 2.53 4.93
CA CYS A 76 -1.42 3.79 5.64
C CYS A 76 -0.04 3.88 6.28
N ILE A 77 0.61 5.04 6.13
CA ILE A 77 1.91 5.31 6.75
C ILE A 77 1.85 6.50 7.73
N SER A 78 2.59 6.37 8.82
CA SER A 78 2.88 7.40 9.81
C SER A 78 4.33 7.88 9.68
N ASP A 79 4.72 8.86 10.51
CA ASP A 79 6.06 9.47 10.52
C ASP A 79 6.53 9.89 9.11
N ILE A 80 5.59 10.51 8.38
CA ILE A 80 5.77 10.78 6.97
C ILE A 80 6.84 11.85 6.75
N LYS A 81 7.73 11.57 5.81
CA LYS A 81 8.70 12.53 5.29
C LYS A 81 8.54 12.61 3.79
N ARG A 82 8.26 13.80 3.27
CA ARG A 82 8.25 14.04 1.82
C ARG A 82 9.66 13.84 1.26
N ILE A 83 9.76 13.10 0.17
CA ILE A 83 11.01 12.79 -0.52
C ILE A 83 10.93 13.16 -2.00
N THR A 84 12.06 13.19 -2.69
CA THR A 84 12.07 13.40 -4.14
C THR A 84 11.74 12.10 -4.87
N TYR A 85 11.38 12.22 -6.16
CA TYR A 85 11.22 11.03 -7.02
C TYR A 85 12.52 10.23 -7.15
N LYS A 86 13.68 10.90 -7.14
CA LYS A 86 14.99 10.26 -7.19
C LYS A 86 15.22 9.41 -5.93
N ASP A 87 14.94 9.97 -4.75
CA ASP A 87 15.04 9.25 -3.48
C ASP A 87 14.09 8.06 -3.46
N TYR A 88 12.84 8.26 -3.87
CA TYR A 88 11.86 7.17 -4.00
C TYR A 88 12.41 6.02 -4.87
N CYS A 89 12.97 6.35 -6.04
CA CYS A 89 13.51 5.35 -6.97
C CYS A 89 14.71 4.58 -6.43
N ASN A 90 15.52 5.22 -5.58
CA ASN A 90 16.68 4.59 -4.95
C ASN A 90 16.24 3.75 -3.74
N MET A 91 15.52 4.36 -2.80
CA MET A 91 15.09 3.72 -1.56
C MET A 91 14.21 2.50 -1.80
N ARG A 92 13.35 2.51 -2.83
CA ARG A 92 12.54 1.33 -3.15
C ARG A 92 13.40 0.11 -3.53
N LYS A 93 14.60 0.31 -4.08
CA LYS A 93 15.55 -0.78 -4.38
C LYS A 93 16.21 -1.31 -3.11
N ASP A 94 16.43 -0.44 -2.14
CA ASP A 94 16.99 -0.83 -0.84
C ASP A 94 15.94 -1.56 0.03
N LEU A 95 14.65 -1.36 -0.27
CA LEU A 95 13.49 -1.91 0.45
C LEU A 95 12.82 -3.07 -0.30
N ILE A 96 13.57 -3.87 -1.04
CA ILE A 96 13.03 -5.03 -1.79
C ILE A 96 12.42 -6.06 -0.84
N VAL A 97 13.04 -6.30 0.31
CA VAL A 97 12.53 -7.27 1.30
C VAL A 97 11.15 -6.85 1.80
N GLU A 98 11.00 -5.59 2.21
CA GLU A 98 9.71 -5.03 2.63
C GLU A 98 8.70 -5.01 1.48
N SER A 99 9.15 -4.68 0.27
CA SER A 99 8.30 -4.69 -0.92
C SER A 99 7.73 -6.08 -1.22
N ASN A 100 8.58 -7.11 -1.15
CA ASN A 100 8.18 -8.50 -1.36
C ASN A 100 7.26 -8.98 -0.25
N LEU A 101 7.52 -8.58 1.00
CA LEU A 101 6.66 -8.90 2.14
C LEU A 101 5.24 -8.32 1.97
N ILE A 102 5.13 -7.07 1.54
CA ILE A 102 3.82 -6.41 1.30
C ILE A 102 3.11 -7.05 0.09
N THR A 103 3.86 -7.42 -0.95
CA THR A 103 3.31 -8.13 -2.11
C THR A 103 2.72 -9.48 -1.71
N ASN A 104 3.44 -10.23 -0.88
CA ASN A 104 3.00 -11.50 -0.32
C ASN A 104 1.78 -11.32 0.58
N TYR A 105 1.77 -10.30 1.46
CA TYR A 105 0.61 -9.94 2.27
C TYR A 105 -0.64 -9.78 1.40
N TYR A 106 -0.59 -8.94 0.36
CA TYR A 106 -1.76 -8.72 -0.50
C TYR A 106 -2.24 -9.98 -1.24
N ALA A 107 -1.31 -10.83 -1.69
CA ALA A 107 -1.67 -12.09 -2.32
C ALA A 107 -2.31 -13.06 -1.31
N ASP A 108 -1.73 -13.19 -0.12
CA ASP A 108 -2.23 -14.07 0.93
C ASP A 108 -3.60 -13.64 1.46
N GLN A 109 -3.86 -12.33 1.54
CA GLN A 109 -5.19 -11.78 1.84
C GLN A 109 -6.25 -12.27 0.83
N LYS A 110 -5.93 -12.25 -0.47
CA LYS A 110 -6.84 -12.68 -1.53
C LYS A 110 -7.07 -14.19 -1.50
N LEU A 111 -6.00 -14.98 -1.35
CA LEU A 111 -6.10 -16.44 -1.20
C LEU A 111 -6.96 -16.81 0.01
N ARG A 112 -6.80 -16.10 1.13
CA ARG A 112 -7.62 -16.30 2.31
C ARG A 112 -9.10 -16.05 2.06
N LEU A 113 -9.47 -15.02 1.31
CA LEU A 113 -10.86 -14.76 0.93
C LEU A 113 -11.43 -15.90 0.08
N ILE A 114 -10.66 -16.39 -0.91
CA ILE A 114 -11.06 -17.56 -1.72
C ILE A 114 -11.26 -18.79 -0.83
N SER A 115 -10.32 -19.07 0.08
CA SER A 115 -10.40 -20.22 0.99
C SER A 115 -11.63 -20.19 1.92
N LYS A 116 -12.16 -19.00 2.18
CA LYS A 116 -13.39 -18.79 2.97
C LYS A 116 -14.67 -18.83 2.12
N GLY A 117 -14.55 -19.07 0.81
CA GLY A 117 -15.68 -19.18 -0.11
C GLY A 117 -16.16 -17.85 -0.70
N PHE A 118 -15.40 -16.75 -0.58
CA PHE A 118 -15.76 -15.47 -1.21
C PHE A 118 -15.39 -15.45 -2.70
N ASP A 119 -16.33 -15.04 -3.55
CA ASP A 119 -16.06 -14.74 -4.96
C ASP A 119 -15.46 -13.33 -5.10
N ILE A 120 -14.13 -13.26 -5.22
CA ILE A 120 -13.38 -12.02 -5.38
C ILE A 120 -13.02 -11.69 -6.83
N LYS A 121 -13.66 -12.35 -7.81
CA LYS A 121 -13.41 -12.15 -9.25
C LYS A 121 -11.95 -12.36 -9.68
N MET A 122 -11.22 -13.22 -8.96
CA MET A 122 -9.87 -13.68 -9.29
C MET A 122 -9.74 -15.15 -8.88
N THR A 123 -9.01 -15.92 -9.69
CA THR A 123 -8.61 -17.29 -9.38
C THR A 123 -7.30 -17.33 -8.59
N GLU A 124 -6.99 -18.46 -7.95
CA GLU A 124 -5.71 -18.67 -7.24
C GLU A 124 -4.50 -18.48 -8.19
N ASP A 125 -4.57 -19.03 -9.40
CA ASP A 125 -3.52 -18.87 -10.43
C ASP A 125 -3.30 -17.40 -10.84
N GLU A 126 -4.37 -16.62 -10.95
CA GLU A 126 -4.27 -15.18 -11.25
C GLU A 126 -3.63 -14.39 -10.10
N ILE A 127 -3.89 -14.80 -8.85
CA ILE A 127 -3.27 -14.20 -7.68
C ILE A 127 -1.78 -14.54 -7.64
N GLU A 128 -1.40 -15.79 -7.91
CA GLU A 128 0.02 -16.19 -7.96
C GLU A 128 0.77 -15.50 -9.11
N LYS A 129 0.13 -15.36 -10.29
CA LYS A 129 0.68 -14.55 -11.39
C LYS A 129 0.88 -13.10 -10.96
N MET A 130 -0.11 -12.51 -10.28
CA MET A 130 0.01 -11.15 -9.73
C MET A 130 1.18 -11.05 -8.74
N ARG A 131 1.28 -11.99 -7.77
CA ARG A 131 2.38 -12.03 -6.79
C ARG A 131 3.73 -12.01 -7.52
N ASN A 132 3.95 -12.94 -8.44
CA ASN A 132 5.21 -13.07 -9.17
C ASN A 132 5.57 -11.85 -10.04
N ASN A 133 4.59 -11.13 -10.58
CA ASN A 133 4.84 -9.90 -11.34
C ASN A 133 5.43 -8.76 -10.48
N TYR A 134 5.05 -8.71 -9.20
CA TYR A 134 5.42 -7.62 -8.29
C TYR A 134 6.55 -7.95 -7.33
N LEU A 135 6.87 -9.24 -7.13
CA LEU A 135 8.11 -9.65 -6.48
C LEU A 135 9.33 -9.10 -7.24
N LYS A 136 10.39 -8.76 -6.50
CA LYS A 136 11.64 -8.18 -7.00
C LYS A 136 12.86 -8.90 -6.44
#